data_AF-X6N658-F1
#
_entry.id   AF-X6N658-F1
#
_cell.length_a   1.000
_cell.length_b   1.000
_cell.length_c   1.000
_cell.angle_alpha   90.00
_cell.angle_beta   90.00
_cell.angle_gamma   90.00
#
_symmetry.space_group_name_H-M   'P 1'
#
loop_
_entity.id
_entity.type
_entity.pdbx_description
1 polymer ?
#
loop_
_entity_poly.entity_id
_entity_poly.type
_entity_poly.pdbx_seq_one_letter_code
_entity_poly.pdbx_strand_id
1 'polypeptide(L)'
;MSLLNTIHEYENIILTFFNEGQHQNDKYRPYPKGLPGFGPTYSFPFVPLEQALFPIGFYIALILFGLLFMREGRQMLSKETVYPLKFVYNFIQVFLCGYMTVEALFLKYRYGIPLYPFSHKECAMFDGVNPRVANLLWLFYVSKILDFADTFFIVVGGKVNQFSFLHVYHHLSVFM
;
A
#
# COMPACT_ATOMS: atom_id res chain seq x y z
N MET A 1 -20.98 -3.93 20.06
CA MET A 1 -21.52 -3.47 18.75
C MET A 1 -20.52 -2.51 18.07
N SER A 2 -19.23 -2.87 17.96
CA SER A 2 -18.14 -1.89 17.72
C SER A 2 -16.99 -2.34 16.80
N LEU A 3 -17.02 -3.55 16.25
CA LEU A 3 -15.94 -4.04 15.36
C LEU A 3 -16.48 -4.45 13.98
N LEU A 4 -17.64 -5.12 13.97
CA LEU A 4 -18.33 -5.51 12.74
C LEU A 4 -18.74 -4.30 11.90
N ASN A 5 -19.21 -3.21 12.50
CA ASN A 5 -19.59 -2.00 11.76
C ASN A 5 -18.37 -1.33 11.10
N THR A 6 -17.23 -1.31 11.78
CA THR A 6 -15.98 -0.75 11.25
C THR A 6 -15.44 -1.62 10.10
N ILE A 7 -15.48 -2.95 10.25
CA ILE A 7 -15.11 -3.88 9.16
C ILE A 7 -16.04 -3.72 7.95
N HIS A 8 -17.34 -3.57 8.18
CA HIS A 8 -18.32 -3.34 7.12
C HIS A 8 -18.13 -1.98 6.42
N GLU A 9 -17.68 -0.97 7.15
CA GLU A 9 -17.35 0.36 6.62
C GLU A 9 -16.08 0.32 5.75
N TYR A 10 -15.06 -0.42 6.17
CA TYR A 10 -13.86 -0.68 5.35
C TYR A 10 -14.18 -1.55 4.12
N GLU A 11 -15.00 -2.59 4.26
CA GLU A 11 -15.47 -3.38 3.11
C GLU A 11 -16.28 -2.52 2.15
N ASN A 12 -17.14 -1.63 2.63
CA ASN A 12 -17.88 -0.72 1.76
C ASN A 12 -16.98 0.29 1.07
N ILE A 13 -15.95 0.83 1.72
CA ILE A 13 -14.95 1.72 1.09
C ILE A 13 -14.16 0.97 0.02
N ILE A 14 -13.72 -0.24 0.33
CA ILE A 14 -12.98 -1.12 -0.56
C ILE A 14 -13.85 -1.52 -1.75
N LEU A 15 -15.10 -1.95 -1.53
CA LEU A 15 -16.06 -2.32 -2.57
C LEU A 15 -16.50 -1.13 -3.42
N THR A 16 -16.60 0.08 -2.84
CA THR A 16 -16.86 1.30 -3.61
C THR A 16 -15.65 1.63 -4.50
N PHE A 17 -14.42 1.47 -3.99
CA PHE A 17 -13.21 1.56 -4.80
C PHE A 17 -13.14 0.48 -5.91
N PHE A 18 -13.56 -0.76 -5.61
CA PHE A 18 -13.63 -1.86 -6.58
C PHE A 18 -14.67 -1.59 -7.68
N ASN A 19 -15.84 -1.06 -7.34
CA ASN A 19 -16.89 -0.78 -8.31
C ASN A 19 -16.60 0.49 -9.14
N GLU A 20 -15.97 1.50 -8.53
CA GLU A 20 -15.47 2.68 -9.24
C GLU A 20 -14.29 2.34 -10.16
N GLY A 21 -13.39 1.44 -9.75
CA GLY A 21 -12.26 0.99 -10.58
C GLY A 21 -12.68 0.20 -11.83
N GLN A 22 -13.79 -0.54 -11.77
CA GLN A 22 -14.35 -1.26 -12.94
C GLN A 22 -15.12 -0.31 -13.88
N HIS A 23 -15.83 0.70 -13.35
CA HIS A 23 -16.61 1.65 -14.16
C HIS A 23 -15.83 2.91 -14.61
N GLN A 24 -14.68 3.23 -14.01
CA GLN A 24 -13.86 4.38 -14.44
C GLN A 24 -13.13 4.15 -15.77
N ASN A 25 -13.04 2.91 -16.25
CA ASN A 25 -12.56 2.64 -17.60
C ASN A 25 -13.50 3.22 -18.69
N ASP A 26 -14.81 3.38 -18.39
CA ASP A 26 -15.80 3.98 -19.29
C ASP A 26 -16.06 5.48 -19.03
N LYS A 27 -15.61 6.00 -17.88
CA LYS A 27 -15.68 7.43 -17.52
C LYS A 27 -14.29 8.05 -17.47
N TYR A 28 -13.47 7.81 -18.49
CA TYR A 28 -12.37 8.74 -18.79
C TYR A 28 -12.98 10.11 -19.09
N ARG A 29 -13.17 10.93 -18.05
CA ARG A 29 -13.25 12.37 -18.27
C ARG A 29 -11.92 12.73 -18.94
N PRO A 30 -11.92 13.36 -20.11
CA PRO A 30 -10.68 13.83 -20.69
C PRO A 30 -9.97 14.67 -19.64
N TYR A 31 -8.75 14.28 -19.26
CA TYR A 31 -7.91 15.09 -18.39
C TYR A 31 -7.96 16.53 -18.91
N PRO A 32 -8.28 17.53 -18.07
CA PRO A 32 -8.16 18.91 -18.51
C PRO A 32 -6.70 19.12 -18.92
N LYS A 33 -6.50 19.39 -20.21
CA LYS A 33 -5.18 19.63 -20.79
C LYS A 33 -4.51 20.76 -19.98
N GLY A 34 -3.37 20.46 -19.37
CA GLY A 34 -2.33 21.46 -19.09
C GLY A 34 -2.47 22.27 -17.81
N LEU A 35 -2.24 21.65 -16.65
CA LEU A 35 -1.50 22.34 -15.59
C LEU A 35 -0.01 21.99 -15.78
N PRO A 36 0.83 22.92 -16.25
CA PRO A 36 2.25 22.65 -16.46
C PRO A 36 2.91 22.27 -15.13
N GLY A 37 3.40 21.04 -15.03
CA GLY A 37 4.19 20.55 -13.89
C GLY A 37 3.61 19.38 -13.08
N PHE A 38 2.35 18.97 -13.29
CA PHE A 38 1.72 17.89 -12.52
C PHE A 38 1.38 16.66 -13.37
N GLY A 39 1.84 15.48 -12.96
CA GLY A 39 1.54 14.20 -13.61
C GLY A 39 0.12 13.70 -13.34
N PRO A 40 -0.40 12.70 -14.06
CA PRO A 40 -1.81 12.32 -14.03
C PRO A 40 -2.34 11.83 -12.67
N THR A 41 -1.46 11.42 -11.75
CA THR A 41 -1.80 10.90 -10.41
C THR A 41 -1.66 11.94 -9.29
N TYR A 42 -1.43 13.22 -9.60
CA TYR A 42 -1.16 14.26 -8.60
C TYR A 42 -2.27 14.44 -7.55
N SER A 43 -3.52 14.14 -7.91
CA SER A 43 -4.69 14.25 -7.04
C SER A 43 -4.92 13.02 -6.17
N PHE A 44 -4.17 11.94 -6.39
CA PHE A 44 -4.35 10.71 -5.64
C PHE A 44 -3.79 10.90 -4.22
N PRO A 45 -4.45 10.33 -3.20
CA PRO A 45 -4.01 10.51 -1.83
C PRO A 45 -2.63 9.87 -1.62
N PHE A 46 -1.82 10.48 -0.76
CA PHE A 46 -0.44 10.10 -0.46
C PHE A 46 0.58 10.25 -1.60
N VAL A 47 0.20 10.79 -2.76
CA VAL A 47 1.14 11.12 -3.86
C VAL A 47 1.89 12.43 -3.62
N PRO A 48 1.27 13.52 -3.11
CA PRO A 48 2.01 14.73 -2.79
C PRO A 48 3.08 14.46 -1.72
N LEU A 49 4.27 15.03 -1.90
CA LEU A 49 5.41 14.81 -1.00
C LEU A 49 5.05 15.09 0.46
N GLU A 50 4.30 16.17 0.72
CA GLU A 50 3.83 16.53 2.06
C GLU A 50 3.03 15.40 2.72
N GLN A 51 2.18 14.72 1.95
CA GLN A 51 1.37 13.60 2.43
C GLN A 51 2.20 12.33 2.60
N ALA A 52 3.16 12.08 1.71
CA ALA A 52 4.06 10.95 1.77
C ALA A 52 5.05 11.02 2.96
N LEU A 53 5.35 12.21 3.47
CA LEU A 53 6.21 12.38 4.65
C LEU A 53 5.56 11.88 5.95
N PHE A 54 4.22 11.92 6.07
CA PHE A 54 3.53 11.43 7.26
C PHE A 54 3.76 9.93 7.54
N PRO A 55 3.54 8.99 6.60
CA PRO A 55 3.79 7.57 6.84
C PRO A 55 5.29 7.29 7.10
N ILE A 56 6.20 8.04 6.47
CA ILE A 56 7.65 7.92 6.72
C ILE A 56 7.96 8.33 8.16
N GLY A 57 7.50 9.51 8.59
CA GLY A 57 7.71 10.01 9.94
C GLY A 57 7.11 9.09 11.00
N PHE A 58 5.90 8.59 10.76
CA PHE A 58 5.24 7.60 11.61
C PHE A 58 6.07 6.32 11.74
N TYR A 59 6.58 5.79 10.63
CA TYR A 59 7.37 4.56 10.63
C TYR A 59 8.70 4.71 11.39
N ILE A 60 9.40 5.83 11.20
CA ILE A 60 10.62 6.14 11.96
C ILE A 60 10.31 6.27 13.46
N ALA A 61 9.24 6.98 13.81
CA ALA A 61 8.81 7.11 15.21
C ALA A 61 8.50 5.74 15.83
N LEU A 62 7.86 4.85 15.07
CA LEU A 62 7.55 3.49 15.49
C LEU A 62 8.80 2.64 15.73
N ILE A 63 9.82 2.75 14.87
CA ILE A 63 11.13 2.09 15.04
C ILE A 63 11.82 2.60 16.31
N LEU A 64 11.91 3.92 16.49
CA LEU A 64 12.55 4.52 17.67
C LEU A 64 11.84 4.12 18.95
N PHE A 65 10.50 4.20 18.94
CA PHE A 65 9.68 3.75 20.05
C PHE A 65 9.89 2.26 20.34
N GLY A 66 9.88 1.41 19.31
CA GLY A 66 10.11 -0.02 19.44
C GLY A 66 11.49 -0.36 20.02
N LEU A 67 12.56 0.32 19.57
CA LEU A 67 13.91 0.15 20.09
C LEU A 67 14.01 0.48 21.58
N LEU A 68 13.37 1.56 22.02
CA LEU A 68 13.37 1.98 23.43
C LEU A 68 12.51 1.05 24.28
N PHE A 69 11.29 0.76 23.82
CA PHE A 69 10.29 0.02 24.58
C PHE A 69 10.62 -1.47 24.71
N MET A 70 11.06 -2.11 23.61
CA MET A 70 11.37 -3.55 23.62
C MET A 70 12.71 -3.86 24.31
N ARG A 71 13.60 -2.88 24.50
CA ARG A 71 14.84 -3.04 25.27
C ARG A 71 14.58 -3.42 26.72
N GLU A 72 13.46 -2.98 27.26
CA GLU A 72 13.03 -3.28 28.63
C GLU A 72 12.32 -4.65 28.74
N GLY A 73 12.22 -5.40 27.63
CA GLY A 73 11.56 -6.71 27.59
C GLY A 73 10.04 -6.66 27.78
N ARG A 74 9.44 -5.46 27.68
CA ARG A 74 8.00 -5.26 27.83
C ARG A 74 7.25 -5.59 26.53
N GLN A 75 6.03 -6.09 26.67
CA GLN A 75 5.07 -6.26 25.57
C GLN A 75 3.81 -5.44 25.90
N MET A 76 3.24 -4.74 24.92
CA MET A 76 2.05 -3.90 25.12
C MET A 76 0.75 -4.72 25.06
N LEU A 77 0.69 -5.69 24.14
CA LEU A 77 -0.43 -6.61 24.02
C LEU A 77 0.05 -8.05 24.24
N SER A 78 -0.82 -8.85 24.86
CA SER A 78 -0.61 -10.30 24.97
C SER A 78 -0.58 -10.94 23.59
N LYS A 79 0.18 -12.03 23.46
CA LYS A 79 0.24 -12.85 22.24
C LYS A 79 -1.13 -13.32 21.79
N GLU A 80 -2.03 -13.59 22.75
CA GLU A 80 -3.40 -14.03 22.50
C GLU A 80 -4.24 -12.95 21.80
N THR A 81 -3.96 -11.68 22.04
CA THR A 81 -4.64 -10.55 21.38
C THR A 81 -4.00 -10.23 20.03
N VAL A 82 -2.68 -10.30 19.93
CA VAL A 82 -1.95 -9.96 18.70
C VAL A 82 -2.13 -11.01 17.60
N TYR A 83 -2.20 -12.29 17.96
CA TYR A 83 -2.30 -13.39 16.99
C TYR A 83 -3.53 -13.31 16.06
N PRO A 84 -4.78 -13.16 16.57
CA PRO A 84 -5.95 -13.06 15.70
C PRO A 84 -5.93 -11.79 14.83
N LEU A 85 -5.40 -10.68 15.35
CA LEU A 85 -5.23 -9.44 14.56
C LEU A 85 -4.25 -9.65 13.39
N LYS A 86 -3.10 -10.30 13.66
CA LYS A 86 -2.15 -10.68 12.60
C LYS A 86 -2.77 -11.61 11.57
N PHE A 87 -3.59 -12.57 12.00
CA PHE A 87 -4.25 -13.49 11.09
C PHE A 87 -5.19 -12.75 10.11
N VAL A 88 -6.04 -11.87 10.62
CA VAL A 88 -6.94 -11.05 9.78
C VAL A 88 -6.15 -10.14 8.85
N TYR A 89 -5.13 -9.45 9.38
CA TYR A 89 -4.26 -8.58 8.59
C TYR A 89 -3.56 -9.35 7.44
N ASN A 90 -2.95 -10.50 7.75
CA ASN A 90 -2.28 -11.33 6.74
C ASN A 90 -3.26 -11.80 5.67
N PHE A 91 -4.50 -12.12 6.04
CA PHE A 91 -5.54 -12.49 5.09
C PHE A 91 -5.82 -11.33 4.13
N ILE A 92 -6.09 -10.13 4.66
CA ILE A 92 -6.30 -8.91 3.85
C ILE A 92 -5.12 -8.70 2.89
N GLN A 93 -3.88 -8.88 3.37
CA GLN A 93 -2.68 -8.68 2.56
C GLN A 93 -2.58 -9.69 1.40
N VAL A 94 -2.95 -10.96 1.64
CA VAL A 94 -3.00 -11.97 0.58
C VAL A 94 -4.01 -11.59 -0.51
N PHE A 95 -5.20 -11.12 -0.14
CA PHE A 95 -6.20 -10.69 -1.14
C PHE A 95 -5.76 -9.45 -1.90
N LEU A 96 -5.15 -8.47 -1.22
CA LEU A 96 -4.64 -7.27 -1.86
C LEU A 96 -3.53 -7.59 -2.87
N CYS A 97 -2.55 -8.42 -2.49
CA CYS A 97 -1.49 -8.88 -3.39
C CYS A 97 -2.04 -9.73 -4.55
N GLY A 98 -3.00 -10.61 -4.27
CA GLY A 98 -3.69 -11.41 -5.30
C GLY A 98 -4.40 -10.51 -6.32
N TYR A 99 -5.12 -9.50 -5.87
CA TYR A 99 -5.79 -8.54 -6.73
C TYR A 99 -4.81 -7.79 -7.64
N MET A 100 -3.75 -7.21 -7.07
CA MET A 100 -2.74 -6.50 -7.87
C MET A 100 -2.10 -7.41 -8.93
N THR A 101 -1.90 -8.68 -8.60
CA THR A 101 -1.38 -9.68 -9.54
C THR A 101 -2.35 -9.93 -10.69
N VAL A 102 -3.64 -10.10 -10.39
CA VAL A 102 -4.68 -10.32 -11.40
C VAL A 102 -4.87 -9.10 -12.30
N GLU A 103 -4.90 -7.89 -11.74
CA GLU A 103 -4.97 -6.64 -12.52
C GLU A 103 -3.76 -6.47 -13.43
N ALA A 104 -2.54 -6.75 -12.95
CA ALA A 104 -1.34 -6.70 -13.78
C ALA A 104 -1.43 -7.67 -14.97
N LEU A 105 -1.96 -8.88 -14.76
CA LEU A 105 -2.18 -9.87 -15.81
C LEU A 105 -3.23 -9.42 -16.82
N PHE A 106 -4.32 -8.81 -16.37
CA PHE A 106 -5.34 -8.26 -17.26
C PHE A 106 -4.82 -7.09 -18.10
N LEU A 107 -4.01 -6.21 -17.52
CA LEU A 107 -3.36 -5.12 -18.26
C LEU A 107 -2.44 -5.65 -19.36
N LYS A 108 -1.65 -6.70 -19.07
CA LYS A 108 -0.86 -7.41 -20.08
C LYS A 108 -1.75 -7.99 -21.18
N TYR A 109 -2.81 -8.71 -20.81
CA TYR A 109 -3.66 -9.40 -21.78
C TYR A 109 -4.44 -8.43 -22.68
N ARG A 110 -5.01 -7.35 -22.12
CA ARG A 110 -5.87 -6.40 -22.85
C ARG A 110 -5.08 -5.37 -23.65
N TYR A 111 -3.93 -4.93 -23.13
CA TYR A 111 -3.21 -3.78 -23.66
C TYR A 111 -1.79 -4.11 -24.11
N GLY A 112 -1.36 -5.37 -24.00
CA GLY A 112 -0.01 -5.80 -24.38
C GLY A 112 1.10 -5.19 -23.52
N ILE A 113 0.76 -4.64 -22.35
CA ILE A 113 1.73 -4.00 -21.46
C ILE A 113 2.62 -5.09 -20.85
N PRO A 114 3.95 -5.02 -21.01
CA PRO A 114 4.85 -6.02 -20.44
C PRO A 114 4.81 -5.96 -18.91
N LEU A 115 4.81 -7.12 -18.25
CA LEU A 115 4.79 -7.21 -16.78
C LEU A 115 6.07 -6.67 -16.13
N TYR A 116 7.12 -6.51 -16.92
CA TYR A 116 8.42 -6.04 -16.51
C TYR A 116 9.11 -5.40 -17.71
N PRO A 117 9.76 -4.24 -17.53
CA PRO A 117 10.47 -3.58 -18.61
C PRO A 117 11.77 -4.34 -18.87
N PHE A 118 11.82 -5.08 -19.97
CA PHE A 118 13.04 -5.64 -20.53
C PHE A 118 13.79 -4.66 -21.41
N SER A 119 13.13 -3.61 -21.88
CA SER A 119 13.70 -2.59 -22.75
C SER A 119 13.30 -1.18 -22.34
N HIS A 120 14.19 -0.21 -22.58
CA HIS A 120 13.91 1.22 -22.36
C HIS A 120 12.66 1.72 -23.11
N LYS A 121 12.29 1.08 -24.24
CA LYS A 121 11.07 1.40 -24.99
C LYS A 121 9.79 1.03 -24.24
N GLU A 122 9.84 0.05 -23.35
CA GLU A 122 8.69 -0.43 -22.57
C GLU A 122 8.45 0.47 -21.35
N CYS A 123 9.51 1.07 -20.79
CA CYS A 123 9.40 2.15 -19.80
C CYS A 123 8.71 3.41 -20.38
N ALA A 124 8.76 3.60 -21.69
CA ALA A 124 8.19 4.75 -22.40
C ALA A 124 6.68 4.62 -22.68
N MET A 125 6.00 3.57 -22.21
CA MET A 125 4.53 3.43 -22.27
C MET A 125 3.79 4.36 -21.30
N PHE A 126 4.45 5.36 -20.74
CA PHE A 126 3.83 6.41 -19.96
C PHE A 126 2.96 7.28 -20.87
N ASP A 127 1.66 7.01 -20.87
CA ASP A 127 0.64 7.86 -21.48
C ASP A 127 0.06 8.80 -20.42
N GLY A 128 0.38 10.10 -20.53
CA GLY A 128 -0.16 11.13 -19.64
C GLY A 128 -1.64 11.43 -19.88
N VAL A 129 -2.23 10.92 -20.97
CA VAL A 129 -3.64 11.11 -21.34
C VAL A 129 -4.51 9.94 -20.85
N ASN A 130 -4.03 8.70 -21.00
CA ASN A 130 -4.70 7.49 -20.51
C ASN A 130 -3.74 6.58 -19.74
N PRO A 131 -3.40 6.91 -18.48
CA PRO A 131 -2.44 6.14 -17.70
C PRO A 131 -3.07 4.84 -17.16
N ARG A 132 -3.11 3.80 -18.00
CA ARG A 132 -3.74 2.51 -17.69
C ARG A 132 -3.10 1.76 -16.51
N VAL A 133 -1.84 2.05 -16.21
CA VAL A 133 -1.08 1.44 -15.09
C VAL A 133 -1.10 2.29 -13.81
N ALA A 134 -1.55 3.55 -13.86
CA ALA A 134 -1.44 4.48 -12.73
C ALA A 134 -2.19 4.00 -11.49
N ASN A 135 -3.40 3.47 -11.66
CA ASN A 135 -4.20 2.98 -10.54
C ASN A 135 -3.55 1.77 -9.87
N LEU A 136 -2.99 0.84 -10.66
CA LEU A 136 -2.28 -0.33 -10.14
C LEU A 136 -1.00 0.08 -9.41
N LEU A 137 -0.23 1.01 -9.96
CA LEU A 137 0.99 1.53 -9.33
C LEU A 137 0.70 2.30 -8.04
N TRP A 138 -0.38 3.09 -8.02
CA TRP A 138 -0.81 3.78 -6.81
C TRP A 138 -1.28 2.78 -5.74
N LEU A 139 -2.04 1.76 -6.12
CA LEU A 139 -2.46 0.73 -5.17
C LEU A 139 -1.26 -0.06 -4.62
N PHE A 140 -0.28 -0.37 -5.48
CA PHE A 140 0.99 -0.97 -5.05
C PHE A 140 1.71 -0.06 -4.06
N TYR A 141 1.81 1.24 -4.33
CA TYR A 141 2.42 2.21 -3.43
C TYR A 141 1.70 2.25 -2.06
N VAL A 142 0.37 2.34 -2.05
CA VAL A 142 -0.41 2.35 -0.79
C VAL A 142 -0.28 1.02 -0.04
N SER A 143 -0.18 -0.12 -0.74
CA SER A 143 0.04 -1.42 -0.09
C SER A 143 1.33 -1.47 0.72
N LYS A 144 2.34 -0.65 0.37
CA LYS A 144 3.60 -0.54 1.13
C LYS A 144 3.45 0.23 2.43
N ILE A 145 2.46 1.09 2.56
CA ILE A 145 2.11 1.70 3.85
C ILE A 145 1.49 0.64 4.76
N LEU A 146 0.67 -0.27 4.22
CA LEU A 146 0.09 -1.36 5.00
C LEU A 146 1.17 -2.33 5.51
N ASP A 147 2.23 -2.57 4.74
CA ASP A 147 3.39 -3.36 5.15
C ASP A 147 4.05 -2.81 6.45
N PHE A 148 3.86 -1.53 6.81
CA PHE A 148 4.36 -0.98 8.10
C PHE A 148 3.60 -1.52 9.32
N ALA A 149 2.39 -2.05 9.14
CA ALA A 149 1.64 -2.70 10.19
C ALA A 149 2.36 -3.96 10.72
N ASP A 150 3.18 -4.62 9.91
CA ASP A 150 4.01 -5.74 10.37
C ASP A 150 4.99 -5.31 11.46
N THR A 151 5.67 -4.19 11.26
CA THR A 151 6.54 -3.58 12.27
C THR A 151 5.75 -3.14 13.49
N PHE A 152 4.55 -2.56 13.31
CA PHE A 152 3.66 -2.21 14.43
C PHE A 152 3.33 -3.41 15.32
N PHE A 153 2.90 -4.53 14.72
CA PHE A 153 2.56 -5.70 15.51
C PHE A 153 3.78 -6.39 16.14
N ILE A 154 4.98 -6.22 15.58
CA ILE A 154 6.23 -6.67 16.20
C ILE A 154 6.50 -5.85 17.47
N VAL A 155 6.41 -4.53 17.38
CA VAL A 155 6.65 -3.60 18.49
C VAL A 155 5.63 -3.82 19.61
N VAL A 156 4.33 -3.84 19.28
CA VAL A 156 3.25 -4.02 20.26
C VAL A 156 3.31 -5.40 20.92
N GLY A 157 3.69 -6.43 20.16
CA GLY A 157 3.87 -7.80 20.67
C GLY A 157 5.21 -8.05 21.36
N GLY A 158 6.12 -7.06 21.43
CA GLY A 158 7.41 -7.16 22.10
C GLY A 158 8.35 -8.23 21.50
N LYS A 159 8.25 -8.53 20.20
CA LYS A 159 9.00 -9.64 19.57
C LYS A 159 10.36 -9.18 19.02
N VAL A 160 11.34 -9.00 19.90
CA VAL A 160 12.71 -8.55 19.53
C VAL A 160 13.38 -9.39 18.44
N ASN A 161 13.15 -10.71 18.41
CA ASN A 161 13.75 -11.59 17.39
C ASN A 161 13.23 -11.32 15.97
N GLN A 162 12.02 -10.77 15.83
CA GLN A 162 11.45 -10.41 14.53
C GLN A 162 11.86 -8.99 14.12
N PHE A 163 12.21 -8.14 15.09
CA PHE A 163 12.69 -6.78 14.86
C PHE A 163 14.18 -6.78 14.48
N SER A 164 14.49 -7.27 13.28
CA SER A 164 15.85 -7.36 12.77
C SER A 164 16.22 -6.19 11.87
N PHE A 165 17.53 -5.95 11.68
CA PHE A 165 18.03 -5.00 10.69
C PHE A 165 17.47 -5.29 9.29
N LEU A 166 17.39 -6.56 8.90
CA LEU A 166 16.89 -6.97 7.60
C LEU A 166 15.41 -6.57 7.41
N HIS A 167 14.58 -6.80 8.43
CA HIS A 167 13.16 -6.40 8.42
C HIS A 167 13.03 -4.89 8.19
N VAL A 168 13.71 -4.09 9.01
CA VAL A 168 13.65 -2.63 8.93
C VAL A 168 14.20 -2.13 7.58
N TYR A 169 15.33 -2.65 7.13
CA TYR A 169 15.95 -2.29 5.86
C TYR A 169 15.06 -2.60 4.66
N HIS A 170 14.41 -3.77 4.65
CA HIS A 170 13.48 -4.16 3.59
C HIS A 170 12.28 -3.20 3.51
N HIS A 171 11.62 -2.93 4.63
CA HIS A 171 10.44 -2.04 4.63
C HIS A 171 10.81 -0.58 4.32
N LEU A 172 12.01 -0.13 4.68
CA LEU A 172 12.50 1.20 4.28
C LEU A 172 12.80 1.27 2.78
N SER A 173 13.58 0.32 2.24
CA SER A 173 14.05 0.37 0.85
C SER A 173 12.97 0.07 -0.19
N VAL A 174 11.91 -0.64 0.19
CA VAL A 174 10.77 -0.92 -0.71
C VAL A 174 9.76 0.24 -0.71
N PHE A 175 9.75 1.09 0.31
CA PHE A 175 8.84 2.24 0.41
C PHE A 175 9.46 3.56 -0.06
N MET A 176 10.71 3.84 0.32
CA MET A 176 11.49 5.01 -0.12
C MET A 176 12.11 4.80 -1.49
#